data_AF-A0A3L7RVW5-F1
#
_entry.id   AF-A0A3L7RVW5-F1
#
_cell.length_a   1.000
_cell.length_b   1.000
_cell.length_c   1.000
_cell.angle_alpha   90.00
_cell.angle_beta   90.00
_cell.angle_gamma   90.00
#
_symmetry.space_group_name_H-M   'P 1'
#
loop_
_entity.id
_entity.type
_entity.pdbx_description
1 polymer ?
#
loop_
_entity_poly.entity_id
_entity_poly.type
_entity_poly.pdbx_seq_one_letter_code
_entity_poly.pdbx_strand_id
1 'polypeptide(L)'
;MVDPYSSCPCGSGKKFRFCCQPIYPAIERAIDQFRGGQHEAALRTMDAAAAANPGHPELLMRKAMLLDAANRREDGERALDEALKLVPNFGPAHFMRARWRHQEGELLGAAILARKAADGYPLEARDHLADVHAFLFEMEMNLNRPLAARAALR
;
A
#
# COMPACT_ATOMS: atom_id res chain seq x y z
N MET A 1 10.20 13.82 -11.45
CA MET A 1 9.90 12.90 -12.57
C MET A 1 10.50 11.54 -12.23
N VAL A 2 9.69 10.49 -12.19
CA VAL A 2 10.16 9.11 -11.89
C VAL A 2 10.86 8.54 -13.12
N ASP A 3 12.04 7.96 -12.95
CA ASP A 3 12.76 7.28 -14.04
C ASP A 3 11.91 6.11 -14.59
N PRO A 4 11.57 6.09 -15.90
CA PRO A 4 10.81 5.01 -16.53
C PRO A 4 11.36 3.59 -16.31
N TYR A 5 12.68 3.44 -16.12
CA TYR A 5 13.33 2.13 -15.97
C TYR A 5 13.70 1.79 -14.52
N SER A 6 13.35 2.67 -13.58
CA SER A 6 13.42 2.37 -12.15
C SER A 6 12.31 1.39 -11.73
N SER A 7 12.47 0.78 -10.55
CA SER A 7 11.44 -0.07 -9.95
C SER A 7 10.18 0.75 -9.70
N CYS A 8 9.02 0.16 -9.99
CA CYS A 8 7.76 0.88 -9.84
C CYS A 8 7.45 1.10 -8.35
N PRO A 9 7.10 2.33 -7.93
CA PRO A 9 6.89 2.67 -6.51
C PRO A 9 5.65 2.02 -5.88
N CYS A 10 4.82 1.33 -6.66
CA CYS A 10 3.69 0.54 -6.16
C CYS A 10 4.09 -0.82 -5.56
N GLY A 11 5.36 -1.23 -5.71
CA GLY A 11 5.83 -2.51 -5.19
C GLY A 11 5.37 -3.72 -5.99
N SER A 12 4.99 -3.53 -7.26
CA SER A 12 4.65 -4.63 -8.16
C SER A 12 5.86 -5.43 -8.66
N GLY A 13 7.09 -5.04 -8.31
CA GLY A 13 8.33 -5.62 -8.83
C GLY A 13 8.64 -5.30 -10.30
N LYS A 14 7.71 -4.66 -11.02
CA LYS A 14 7.88 -4.27 -12.43
C LYS A 14 8.61 -2.94 -12.54
N LYS A 15 9.17 -2.65 -13.72
CA LYS A 15 9.68 -1.31 -14.04
C LYS A 15 8.53 -0.32 -14.16
N PHE A 16 8.75 0.93 -13.76
CA PHE A 16 7.72 1.97 -13.75
C PHE A 16 7.00 2.11 -15.11
N ARG A 17 7.77 2.07 -16.20
CA ARG A 17 7.26 2.13 -17.58
C ARG A 17 6.23 1.07 -17.94
N PHE A 18 6.36 -0.13 -17.36
CA PHE A 18 5.51 -1.28 -17.64
C PHE A 18 4.49 -1.55 -16.53
N CYS A 19 4.28 -0.59 -15.63
CA CYS A 19 3.35 -0.75 -14.52
C CYS A 19 2.50 0.50 -14.28
N CYS A 20 2.94 1.44 -13.45
CA CYS A 20 2.12 2.58 -13.07
C CYS A 20 2.22 3.78 -14.01
N GLN A 21 3.19 3.83 -14.94
CA GLN A 21 3.37 5.01 -15.81
C GLN A 21 2.06 5.53 -16.45
N PRO A 22 1.14 4.69 -16.98
CA PRO A 22 -0.11 5.19 -17.58
C PRO A 22 -1.06 5.87 -16.59
N ILE A 23 -1.10 5.36 -15.35
CA ILE A 23 -2.03 5.83 -14.30
C ILE A 23 -1.41 6.90 -13.40
N TYR A 24 -0.08 7.04 -13.44
CA TYR A 24 0.69 7.90 -12.55
C TYR A 24 0.31 9.39 -12.64
N PRO A 25 0.04 9.98 -13.82
CA PRO A 25 -0.40 11.37 -13.90
C PRO A 25 -1.69 11.65 -13.13
N ALA A 26 -2.61 10.68 -13.06
CA ALA A 26 -3.83 10.82 -12.27
C ALA A 26 -3.53 10.74 -10.76
N ILE A 27 -2.59 9.87 -10.37
CA ILE A 27 -2.10 9.76 -8.99
C ILE A 27 -1.46 11.07 -8.53
N GLU A 28 -0.53 11.62 -9.32
CA GLU A 28 0.12 12.91 -9.01
C GLU A 28 -0.91 14.03 -8.89
N ARG A 29 -1.85 14.13 -9.84
CA ARG A 29 -2.92 15.13 -9.79
C ARG A 29 -3.75 15.04 -8.52
N ALA A 30 -4.17 13.84 -8.11
CA ALA A 30 -4.95 13.68 -6.90
C ALA A 30 -4.16 14.05 -5.64
N ILE A 31 -2.88 13.68 -5.58
CA ILE A 31 -1.99 14.05 -4.47
C ILE A 31 -1.84 15.57 -4.39
N ASP A 32 -1.66 16.25 -5.52
CA ASP A 32 -1.53 17.71 -5.56
C ASP A 32 -2.84 18.41 -5.17
N GLN A 33 -3.99 17.92 -5.65
CA GLN A 33 -5.31 18.38 -5.20
C GLN A 33 -5.48 18.22 -3.69
N PHE A 34 -5.06 17.07 -3.15
CA PHE A 34 -5.15 16.78 -1.72
C PHE A 34 -4.28 17.74 -0.91
N ARG A 35 -3.02 17.95 -1.32
CA ARG A 35 -2.10 18.91 -0.69
C ARG A 35 -2.63 20.35 -0.75
N GLY A 36 -3.38 20.69 -1.80
CA GLY A 36 -4.08 21.96 -1.94
C GLY A 36 -5.38 22.08 -1.13
N GLY A 37 -5.69 21.13 -0.25
CA GLY A 37 -6.91 21.11 0.57
C GLY A 37 -8.18 20.66 -0.16
N GLN A 38 -8.07 20.29 -1.45
CA GLN A 38 -9.21 19.89 -2.28
C GLN A 38 -9.47 18.37 -2.13
N HIS A 39 -9.69 17.90 -0.89
CA HIS A 39 -9.75 16.48 -0.57
C HIS A 39 -10.80 15.72 -1.41
N GLU A 40 -12.02 16.26 -1.52
CA GLU A 40 -13.07 15.62 -2.33
C GLU A 40 -12.75 15.59 -3.83
N ALA A 41 -12.04 16.61 -4.34
CA ALA A 41 -11.61 16.61 -5.74
C ALA A 41 -10.54 15.53 -5.98
N ALA A 42 -9.61 15.35 -5.05
CA ALA A 42 -8.61 14.29 -5.10
C ALA A 42 -9.25 12.90 -5.14
N LEU A 43 -10.26 12.66 -4.31
CA LEU A 43 -11.00 11.39 -4.29
C LEU A 43 -11.76 11.16 -5.61
N ARG A 44 -12.43 12.18 -6.15
CA ARG A 44 -13.07 12.08 -7.48
C ARG A 44 -12.07 11.79 -8.61
N THR A 45 -10.88 12.39 -8.56
CA THR A 45 -9.81 12.09 -9.52
C THR A 45 -9.36 10.63 -9.43
N MET A 46 -9.24 10.08 -8.21
CA MET A 46 -8.94 8.67 -8.02
C MET A 46 -10.06 7.74 -8.51
N ASP A 47 -11.31 8.08 -8.24
CA ASP A 47 -12.47 7.31 -8.71
C ASP A 47 -12.54 7.27 -10.25
N ALA A 48 -12.34 8.42 -10.90
CA ALA A 48 -12.30 8.51 -12.36
C ALA A 48 -11.12 7.71 -12.94
N ALA A 49 -9.95 7.76 -12.30
CA ALA A 49 -8.79 6.99 -12.73
C ALA A 49 -9.03 5.49 -12.60
N ALA A 50 -9.63 5.03 -11.50
CA ALA A 50 -9.95 3.63 -11.25
C ALA A 50 -11.01 3.11 -12.23
N ALA A 51 -12.02 3.93 -12.54
CA ALA A 51 -13.04 3.60 -13.54
C ALA A 51 -12.46 3.49 -14.96
N ALA A 52 -11.49 4.35 -15.30
CA ALA A 52 -10.82 4.32 -16.61
C ALA A 52 -9.78 3.17 -16.73
N ASN A 53 -9.28 2.66 -15.60
CA ASN A 53 -8.25 1.62 -15.56
C ASN A 53 -8.69 0.46 -14.65
N PRO A 54 -9.80 -0.24 -15.00
CA PRO A 54 -10.29 -1.36 -14.21
C PRO A 54 -9.21 -2.44 -14.13
N GLY A 55 -8.93 -2.94 -12.92
CA GLY A 55 -7.88 -3.94 -12.69
C GLY A 55 -6.54 -3.39 -12.18
N HIS A 56 -6.44 -2.08 -11.90
CA HIS A 56 -5.28 -1.49 -11.22
C HIS A 56 -5.56 -1.28 -9.72
N PRO A 57 -5.27 -2.27 -8.84
CA PRO A 57 -5.51 -2.15 -7.40
C PRO A 57 -4.70 -1.02 -6.74
N GLU A 58 -3.62 -0.57 -7.38
CA GLU A 58 -2.83 0.59 -6.93
C GLU A 58 -3.66 1.86 -6.81
N LEU A 59 -4.64 2.09 -7.70
CA LEU A 59 -5.48 3.29 -7.63
C LEU A 59 -6.38 3.28 -6.39
N LEU A 60 -6.91 2.11 -6.04
CA LEU A 60 -7.71 1.91 -4.84
C LEU A 60 -6.85 2.03 -3.57
N MET A 61 -5.61 1.53 -3.61
CA MET A 61 -4.63 1.72 -2.53
C MET A 61 -4.28 3.21 -2.33
N ARG A 62 -4.02 3.96 -3.41
CA ARG A 62 -3.78 5.41 -3.32
C ARG A 62 -5.00 6.16 -2.82
N LYS A 63 -6.20 5.81 -3.27
CA LYS A 63 -7.45 6.35 -2.72
C LYS A 63 -7.55 6.10 -1.22
N ALA A 64 -7.26 4.88 -0.78
CA ALA A 64 -7.29 4.52 0.63
C ALA A 64 -6.27 5.32 1.47
N MET A 65 -5.07 5.58 0.95
CA MET A 65 -4.09 6.47 1.59
C MET A 65 -4.61 7.91 1.73
N LEU A 66 -5.26 8.46 0.70
CA LEU A 66 -5.84 9.80 0.77
C LEU A 66 -7.01 9.87 1.76
N LEU A 67 -7.83 8.81 1.83
CA LEU A 67 -8.93 8.71 2.78
C LEU A 67 -8.42 8.68 4.22
N ASP A 68 -7.37 7.89 4.51
CA ASP A 68 -6.75 7.86 5.83
C ASP A 68 -6.13 9.20 6.21
N ALA A 69 -5.43 9.86 5.28
CA ALA A 69 -4.91 11.22 5.50
C ALA A 69 -6.02 12.26 5.77
N ALA A 70 -7.24 12.00 5.30
CA ALA A 70 -8.43 12.81 5.60
C ALA A 70 -9.20 12.34 6.84
N ASN A 71 -8.61 11.46 7.68
CA ASN A 71 -9.25 10.83 8.85
C ASN A 71 -10.52 10.01 8.51
N ARG A 72 -10.64 9.53 7.27
CA ARG A 72 -11.75 8.69 6.79
C ARG A 72 -11.29 7.24 6.62
N ARG A 73 -10.65 6.67 7.65
CA ARG A 73 -10.04 5.34 7.59
C ARG A 73 -11.04 4.23 7.22
N GLU A 74 -12.27 4.29 7.72
CA GLU A 74 -13.31 3.31 7.40
C GLU A 74 -13.62 3.25 5.90
N ASP A 75 -13.61 4.40 5.21
CA ASP A 75 -13.74 4.48 3.76
C ASP A 75 -12.50 3.90 3.07
N GLY A 76 -11.31 4.17 3.64
CA GLY A 76 -10.06 3.60 3.16
C GLY A 76 -10.03 2.08 3.25
N GLU A 77 -10.54 1.50 4.33
CA GLU A 77 -10.70 0.05 4.50
C GLU A 77 -11.59 -0.54 3.40
N ARG A 78 -12.70 0.13 3.06
CA ARG A 78 -13.57 -0.30 1.96
C ARG A 78 -12.87 -0.25 0.60
N ALA A 79 -12.07 0.79 0.34
CA ALA A 79 -11.27 0.89 -0.87
C ALA A 79 -10.20 -0.22 -0.94
N LEU A 80 -9.60 -0.60 0.19
CA LEU A 80 -8.70 -1.75 0.25
C LEU A 80 -9.40 -3.09 0.01
N ASP A 81 -10.63 -3.27 0.52
CA ASP A 81 -11.41 -4.48 0.23
C ASP A 81 -11.70 -4.60 -1.27
N GLU A 82 -12.00 -3.50 -1.95
CA GLU A 82 -12.12 -3.49 -3.41
C GLU A 82 -10.81 -3.86 -4.10
N ALA A 83 -9.66 -3.34 -3.62
CA ALA A 83 -8.35 -3.67 -4.17
C ALA A 83 -8.05 -5.18 -4.02
N LEU A 84 -8.39 -5.76 -2.87
CA LEU A 84 -8.21 -7.17 -2.57
C LEU A 84 -9.19 -8.08 -3.34
N LYS A 85 -10.37 -7.59 -3.72
CA LYS A 85 -11.25 -8.32 -4.66
C LYS A 85 -10.62 -8.45 -6.05
N LEU A 86 -9.88 -7.44 -6.49
CA LEU A 86 -9.16 -7.48 -7.77
C LEU A 86 -7.92 -8.39 -7.68
N VAL A 87 -7.14 -8.23 -6.62
CA VAL A 87 -5.92 -9.01 -6.38
C VAL A 87 -5.91 -9.47 -4.91
N PRO A 88 -6.33 -10.72 -4.62
CA PRO A 88 -6.46 -11.22 -3.25
C PRO A 88 -5.16 -11.21 -2.44
N ASN A 89 -4.00 -11.34 -3.10
CA ASN A 89 -2.68 -11.32 -2.47
C ASN A 89 -1.95 -9.99 -2.68
N PHE A 90 -2.67 -8.87 -2.66
CA PHE A 90 -2.08 -7.55 -2.91
C PHE A 90 -1.31 -7.06 -1.68
N GLY A 91 0.01 -7.31 -1.67
CA GLY A 91 0.93 -6.96 -0.58
C GLY A 91 0.76 -5.53 -0.02
N PRO A 92 0.69 -4.48 -0.86
CA PRO A 92 0.47 -3.10 -0.40
C PRO A 92 -0.76 -2.89 0.47
N ALA A 93 -1.89 -3.52 0.13
CA ALA A 93 -3.12 -3.40 0.91
C ALA A 93 -2.98 -4.03 2.30
N HIS A 94 -2.40 -5.23 2.38
CA HIS A 94 -2.11 -5.87 3.66
C HIS A 94 -1.12 -5.06 4.51
N PHE A 95 -0.10 -4.47 3.88
CA PHE A 95 0.86 -3.65 4.60
C PHE A 95 0.25 -2.36 5.14
N MET A 96 -0.68 -1.74 4.41
CA MET A 96 -1.37 -0.56 4.92
C MET A 96 -2.26 -0.89 6.12
N ARG A 97 -3.01 -2.00 6.05
CA ARG A 97 -3.79 -2.49 7.20
C ARG A 97 -2.89 -2.82 8.39
N ALA A 98 -1.72 -3.41 8.15
CA ALA A 98 -0.75 -3.69 9.21
C ALA A 98 -0.33 -2.41 9.94
N ARG A 99 -0.04 -1.34 9.18
CA ARG A 99 0.30 -0.04 9.75
C ARG A 99 -0.85 0.60 10.53
N TRP A 100 -2.09 0.50 10.05
CA TRP A 100 -3.26 0.98 10.81
C TRP A 100 -3.47 0.21 12.11
N ARG A 101 -3.39 -1.11 12.09
CA ARG A 101 -3.49 -1.93 13.31
C ARG A 101 -2.37 -1.62 14.31
N HIS A 102 -1.16 -1.37 13.82
CA HIS A 102 -0.07 -0.93 14.69
C HIS A 102 -0.35 0.42 15.35
N GLN A 103 -0.90 1.39 14.62
CA GLN A 103 -1.30 2.69 15.19
C GLN A 103 -2.42 2.57 16.22
N GLU A 104 -3.26 1.55 16.11
CA GLU A 104 -4.31 1.21 17.08
C GLU A 104 -3.76 0.46 18.31
N GLY A 105 -2.47 0.10 18.32
CA GLY A 105 -1.83 -0.68 19.38
C GLY A 105 -1.98 -2.20 19.23
N GLU A 106 -2.63 -2.67 18.16
CA GLU A 106 -2.88 -4.08 17.87
C GLU A 106 -1.66 -4.76 17.22
N LEU A 107 -0.61 -4.97 18.03
CA LEU A 107 0.67 -5.51 17.58
C LEU A 107 0.55 -6.89 16.91
N LEU A 108 -0.28 -7.78 17.46
CA LEU A 108 -0.47 -9.12 16.91
C LEU A 108 -1.15 -9.06 15.54
N GLY A 109 -2.20 -8.24 15.41
CA GLY A 109 -2.90 -8.02 14.14
C GLY A 109 -1.98 -7.41 13.08
N ALA A 110 -1.16 -6.43 13.48
CA ALA A 110 -0.15 -5.82 12.63
C ALA A 110 0.87 -6.85 12.12
N ALA A 111 1.42 -7.70 12.99
CA ALA A 111 2.36 -8.75 12.60
C ALA A 111 1.76 -9.76 11.61
N ILE A 112 0.51 -10.20 11.86
CA ILE A 112 -0.19 -11.13 10.96
C ILE A 112 -0.38 -10.52 9.56
N LEU A 113 -0.79 -9.27 9.49
CA LEU A 113 -1.00 -8.56 8.23
C LEU A 113 0.31 -8.27 7.51
N ALA A 114 1.37 -7.91 8.24
CA ALA A 114 2.70 -7.72 7.67
C ALA A 114 3.28 -9.02 7.10
N ARG A 115 3.00 -10.18 7.72
CA ARG A 115 3.34 -11.49 7.14
C ARG A 115 2.65 -11.71 5.80
N LYS A 116 1.33 -11.48 5.74
CA LYS A 116 0.56 -11.57 4.49
C LYS A 116 1.06 -10.57 3.44
N ALA A 117 1.50 -9.39 3.87
CA ALA A 117 2.09 -8.42 2.96
C ALA A 117 3.39 -8.95 2.35
N ALA A 118 4.28 -9.54 3.15
CA ALA A 118 5.52 -10.13 2.67
C ALA A 118 5.26 -11.24 1.64
N ASP A 119 4.29 -12.12 1.91
CA ASP A 119 3.87 -13.18 0.98
C ASP A 119 3.18 -12.63 -0.29
N GLY A 120 2.66 -11.40 -0.23
CA GLY A 120 1.99 -10.70 -1.32
C GLY A 120 2.90 -9.88 -2.22
N TYR A 121 4.11 -9.55 -1.76
CA TYR A 121 5.09 -8.82 -2.56
C TYR A 121 5.92 -9.78 -3.44
N PRO A 122 6.15 -9.43 -4.71
CA PRO A 122 7.09 -10.17 -5.54
C PRO A 122 8.54 -9.91 -5.09
N LEU A 123 9.44 -10.88 -5.27
CA LEU A 123 10.85 -10.79 -4.85
C LEU A 123 11.61 -9.62 -5.49
N GLU A 124 11.15 -9.15 -6.65
CA GLU A 124 11.70 -8.00 -7.35
C GLU A 124 11.38 -6.66 -6.67
N ALA A 125 10.34 -6.60 -5.83
CA ALA A 125 9.96 -5.41 -5.06
C ALA A 125 10.82 -5.25 -3.80
N ARG A 126 12.15 -5.22 -3.99
CA ARG A 126 13.15 -5.24 -2.90
C ARG A 126 12.95 -4.13 -1.87
N ASP A 127 12.64 -2.92 -2.32
CA ASP A 127 12.45 -1.77 -1.42
C ASP A 127 11.25 -2.01 -0.49
N HIS A 128 10.12 -2.44 -1.05
CA HIS A 128 8.90 -2.73 -0.29
C HIS A 128 9.06 -3.96 0.61
N LEU A 129 9.76 -5.00 0.14
CA LEU A 129 10.08 -6.16 0.98
C LEU A 129 10.95 -5.74 2.16
N ALA A 130 11.97 -4.90 1.95
CA ALA A 130 12.81 -4.40 3.04
C ALA A 130 11.96 -3.66 4.10
N ASP A 131 11.07 -2.77 3.67
CA ASP A 131 10.16 -2.04 4.57
C ASP A 131 9.25 -3.00 5.37
N VAL A 132 8.68 -4.00 4.69
CA VAL A 132 7.77 -4.96 5.32
C VAL A 132 8.52 -5.86 6.32
N HIS A 133 9.70 -6.34 5.95
CA HIS A 133 10.51 -7.20 6.81
C HIS A 133 11.04 -6.44 8.03
N ALA A 134 11.45 -5.17 7.86
CA ALA A 134 11.84 -4.31 8.97
C ALA A 134 10.66 -4.07 9.93
N PHE A 135 9.49 -3.70 9.39
CA PHE A 135 8.28 -3.51 10.18
C PHE A 135 7.89 -4.79 10.93
N LEU A 136 7.91 -5.94 10.27
CA LEU A 136 7.55 -7.22 10.86
C LEU A 136 8.54 -7.65 11.95
N PHE A 137 9.83 -7.40 11.74
CA PHE A 137 10.85 -7.59 12.77
C PHE A 137 10.52 -6.78 14.03
N GLU A 138 10.21 -5.49 13.87
CA GLU A 138 9.83 -4.62 15.00
C GLU A 138 8.58 -5.14 15.72
N MET A 139 7.55 -5.59 14.99
CA MET A 139 6.33 -6.11 15.59
C MET A 139 6.60 -7.37 16.44
N GLU A 140 7.40 -8.31 15.91
CA GLU A 140 7.73 -9.54 16.63
C GLU A 140 8.65 -9.27 17.83
N MET A 141 9.56 -8.29 17.74
CA MET A 141 10.37 -7.86 18.88
C MET A 141 9.53 -7.22 19.99
N ASN A 142 8.57 -6.37 19.63
CA ASN A 142 7.64 -5.76 20.60
C ASN A 142 6.74 -6.81 21.28
N LEU A 143 6.47 -7.94 20.59
CA LEU A 143 5.77 -9.10 21.15
C LEU A 143 6.70 -10.05 21.95
N ASN A 144 7.98 -9.71 22.13
CA ASN A 144 9.00 -10.53 22.77
C ASN A 144 9.19 -11.91 22.10
N ARG A 145 9.18 -11.95 20.76
CA ARG A 145 9.35 -13.16 19.93
C ARG A 145 10.61 -13.09 19.07
N PRO A 146 11.82 -13.13 19.67
CA PRO A 146 13.07 -12.88 18.96
C PRO A 146 13.37 -13.93 17.86
N LEU A 147 12.89 -15.16 18.00
CA LEU A 147 13.04 -16.20 16.96
C LEU A 147 12.18 -15.90 15.73
N ALA A 148 10.95 -15.42 15.93
CA ALA A 148 10.07 -15.01 14.84
C ALA A 148 10.57 -13.72 14.16
N ALA A 149 11.09 -12.77 14.95
CA ALA A 149 11.73 -11.57 14.44
C ALA A 149 12.92 -11.92 13.53
N ARG A 150 13.83 -12.81 13.98
CA ARG A 150 14.95 -13.27 13.14
C ARG A 150 14.47 -13.97 11.87
N ALA A 151 13.41 -14.78 11.95
CA ALA A 151 12.83 -15.44 10.79
C ALA A 151 12.21 -14.45 9.80
N ALA A 152 11.73 -13.30 10.27
CA ALA A 152 11.20 -12.25 9.41
C ALA A 152 12.27 -11.52 8.58
N LEU A 153 13.57 -11.77 8.77
CA LEU A 153 14.65 -11.15 7.98
C LEU A 153 15.31 -12.12 6.99
N ARG A 154 14.78 -13.34 6.85
CA ARG A 154 15.28 -14.37 5.95
C ARG A 154 14.47 -14.40 4.67
#